data_AF-A0A8S3Q4D1-F1
#
_entry.id   AF-A0A8S3Q4D1-F1
#
_cell.length_a   1.000
_cell.length_b   1.000
_cell.length_c   1.000
_cell.angle_alpha   90.00
_cell.angle_beta   90.00
_cell.angle_gamma   90.00
#
_symmetry.space_group_name_H-M   'P 1'
#
loop_
_entity.id
_entity.type
_entity.pdbx_description
1 polymer ?
#
loop_
_entity_poly.entity_id
_entity_poly.type
_entity_poly.pdbx_seq_one_letter_code
_entity_poly.pdbx_strand_id
1 'polypeptide(L)'
;MISLAVVKTLRLYRVVTLLEGIQNLIDTRCKIPDHAFLVFDYHYRYNLNSELGNGNKTDINNDVKTDQNRKHFKLRSIPADFMCSDIIKQTINELIRTIEICREEQGEIDSIYAAFCDTVFREMEDKVPFTDCSKRTRRKFRNDKPFWNDELSQLWKNMRDKEKTFLKTNGHGARRKARTEFSTSQKTFDNRLRFLERKYKSNLALDIEKVSTDNPRKFWDELNKLGPKRKKDIHMECDIGGGNITCDRSEVLQKWEYDFSNLYKKVIRHLMIHFTHMLCNINSY
;
A
#
# COMPACT_ATOMS: atom_id res chain seq x y z
N MET A 1 -3.73 15.93 2.75
CA MET A 1 -3.23 14.61 3.19
C MET A 1 -2.69 13.87 1.98
N ILE A 2 -1.38 13.90 1.82
CA ILE A 2 -0.65 13.31 0.70
C ILE A 2 -0.72 11.79 0.81
N SER A 3 -1.14 11.12 -0.25
CA SER A 3 -0.98 9.68 -0.38
C SER A 3 0.51 9.39 -0.59
N LEU A 4 1.21 9.14 0.51
CA LEU A 4 2.60 8.73 0.56
C LEU A 4 2.74 7.33 -0.03
N ALA A 5 3.31 7.23 -1.23
CA ALA A 5 3.84 5.96 -1.70
C ALA A 5 5.18 5.71 -1.00
N VAL A 6 5.16 4.80 -0.02
CA VAL A 6 6.36 4.38 0.70
C VAL A 6 7.05 3.30 -0.12
N VAL A 7 8.19 3.60 -0.71
CA VAL A 7 9.12 2.58 -1.22
C VAL A 7 10.04 2.21 -0.06
N LYS A 8 9.98 0.96 0.38
CA LYS A 8 10.89 0.41 1.40
C LYS A 8 11.95 -0.42 0.69
N THR A 9 13.15 0.12 0.55
CA THR A 9 14.33 -0.66 0.18
C THR A 9 14.99 -1.17 1.46
N LEU A 10 14.98 -2.48 1.66
CA LEU A 10 15.70 -3.14 2.76
C LEU A 10 17.09 -3.54 2.23
N ARG A 11 18.14 -2.93 2.77
CA ARG A 11 19.52 -3.37 2.55
C ARG A 11 20.06 -3.95 3.86
N LEU A 12 20.52 -5.19 3.81
CA LEU A 12 21.14 -5.86 4.95
C LEU A 12 22.65 -5.61 4.88
N TYR A 13 23.16 -4.70 5.71
CA TYR A 13 24.60 -4.45 5.80
C TYR A 13 25.25 -5.41 6.80
N ARG A 14 26.44 -5.89 6.47
CA ARG A 14 27.27 -6.68 7.39
C ARG A 14 27.85 -5.72 8.44
N VAL A 15 27.88 -6.13 9.71
CA VAL A 15 28.23 -5.28 10.88
C VAL A 15 29.54 -4.49 10.73
N VAL A 16 30.50 -5.02 9.96
CA VAL A 16 31.83 -4.40 9.78
C VAL A 16 31.77 -3.07 9.01
N THR A 17 30.88 -2.93 8.02
CA THR A 17 30.82 -1.72 7.15
C THR A 17 30.07 -0.55 7.79
N LEU A 18 29.41 -0.75 8.93
CA LEU A 18 28.63 0.29 9.63
C LEU A 18 29.45 1.12 10.63
N LEU A 19 30.64 0.66 10.99
CA LEU A 19 31.46 1.27 12.02
C LEU A 19 32.06 2.63 11.59
N GLU A 20 32.30 2.88 10.31
CA GLU A 20 32.93 4.12 9.85
C GLU A 20 32.00 5.36 9.90
N GLY A 21 30.67 5.17 9.81
CA GLY A 21 29.71 6.29 9.81
C GLY A 21 29.10 6.64 11.18
N ILE A 22 29.12 5.70 12.15
CA ILE A 22 28.38 5.81 13.42
C ILE A 22 29.31 6.09 14.61
N GLN A 23 30.64 6.14 14.39
CA GLN A 23 31.65 6.38 15.43
C GLN A 23 31.40 7.65 16.27
N ASN A 24 30.74 8.67 15.71
CA ASN A 24 30.44 9.92 16.41
C ASN A 24 29.16 9.87 17.28
N LEU A 25 28.37 8.79 17.20
CA LEU A 25 27.10 8.61 17.92
C LEU A 25 27.22 7.63 19.11
N ILE A 26 28.38 7.00 19.31
CA ILE A 26 28.62 6.02 20.36
C ILE A 26 29.45 6.69 21.45
N ASP A 27 28.81 7.12 22.54
CA ASP A 27 29.52 7.54 23.76
C ASP A 27 30.23 6.32 24.38
N THR A 28 31.35 6.56 25.06
CA THR A 28 32.25 5.61 25.74
C THR A 28 31.58 4.63 26.71
N ARG A 29 30.29 4.81 27.00
CA ARG A 29 29.49 4.01 27.92
C ARG A 29 28.46 3.08 27.25
N CYS A 30 28.39 3.06 25.92
CA CYS A 30 27.44 2.20 25.20
C CYS A 30 28.10 0.90 24.72
N LYS A 31 27.57 -0.26 25.15
CA LYS A 31 27.94 -1.56 24.57
C LYS A 31 27.31 -1.70 23.18
N ILE A 32 28.09 -2.20 22.22
CA ILE A 32 27.61 -2.51 20.88
C ILE A 32 26.51 -3.59 20.99
N PRO A 33 25.31 -3.41 20.40
CA PRO A 33 24.28 -4.43 20.39
C PRO A 33 24.71 -5.66 19.58
N ASP A 34 24.51 -6.86 20.13
CA ASP A 34 24.88 -8.14 19.51
C ASP A 34 23.94 -8.58 18.36
N HIS A 35 22.99 -7.73 17.95
CA HIS A 35 21.95 -8.08 16.97
C HIS A 35 21.75 -6.93 15.98
N ALA A 36 21.69 -7.27 14.70
CA ALA A 36 21.80 -6.40 13.52
C ALA A 36 21.11 -5.03 13.60
N PHE A 37 21.79 -4.01 13.06
CA PHE A 37 21.23 -2.69 12.84
C PHE A 37 20.35 -2.65 11.59
N LEU A 38 19.22 -1.97 11.67
CA LEU A 38 18.35 -1.68 10.55
C LEU A 38 18.56 -0.21 10.16
N VAL A 39 19.24 0.02 9.05
CA VAL A 39 19.45 1.36 8.50
C VAL A 39 18.40 1.60 7.42
N PHE A 40 17.80 2.79 7.44
CA PHE A 40 16.86 3.22 6.42
C PHE A 40 17.40 4.47 5.73
N ASP A 41 17.55 4.39 4.41
CA ASP A 41 17.78 5.57 3.59
C ASP A 41 16.43 6.15 3.18
N TYR A 42 16.26 7.45 3.43
CA TYR A 42 15.03 8.19 3.14
C TYR A 42 15.25 9.09 1.92
N HIS A 43 14.66 8.73 0.78
CA HIS A 43 14.69 9.56 -0.42
C HIS A 43 13.35 10.28 -0.62
N TYR A 44 13.38 11.61 -0.57
CA TYR A 44 12.23 12.46 -0.84
C TYR A 44 12.06 12.65 -2.36
N ARG A 45 10.96 12.17 -2.94
CA ARG A 45 10.54 12.55 -4.30
C ARG A 45 9.27 13.39 -4.20
N TYR A 46 9.36 14.69 -4.53
CA TYR A 46 8.21 15.58 -4.65
C TYR A 46 7.39 15.17 -5.89
N ASN A 47 6.15 14.72 -5.69
CA ASN A 47 5.16 14.60 -6.76
C ASN A 47 4.32 15.88 -6.77
N LEU A 48 4.48 16.70 -7.82
CA LEU A 48 3.90 18.04 -7.96
C LEU A 48 2.43 18.03 -8.41
N ASN A 49 1.61 17.10 -7.93
CA ASN A 49 0.19 17.03 -8.27
C ASN A 49 -0.66 16.84 -7.01
N SER A 50 -1.11 17.96 -6.43
CA SER A 50 -2.27 18.14 -5.52
C SER A 50 -1.96 19.14 -4.39
N GLU A 51 -1.71 20.39 -4.74
CA GLU A 51 -1.87 21.52 -3.80
C GLU A 51 -2.94 22.47 -4.34
N LEU A 52 -4.19 22.19 -3.97
CA LEU A 52 -5.24 23.18 -3.81
C LEU A 52 -6.20 22.61 -2.75
N GLY A 53 -6.11 23.15 -1.54
CA GLY A 53 -7.03 22.89 -0.44
C GLY A 53 -6.47 22.05 0.72
N ASN A 54 -5.66 22.67 1.58
CA ASN A 54 -5.70 22.45 3.05
C ASN A 54 -4.79 23.46 3.76
N GLY A 55 -5.28 24.69 3.91
CA GLY A 55 -4.80 25.61 4.93
C GLY A 55 -5.63 25.45 6.20
N ASN A 56 -4.92 25.20 7.31
CA ASN A 56 -5.27 25.55 8.69
C ASN A 56 -6.51 24.88 9.33
N LYS A 57 -6.24 23.82 10.11
CA LYS A 57 -7.06 23.44 11.25
C LYS A 57 -6.75 24.38 12.42
N THR A 58 -7.64 25.32 12.67
CA THR A 58 -7.92 25.81 14.01
C THR A 58 -9.32 25.37 14.39
N ASP A 59 -9.41 24.72 15.55
CA ASP A 59 -10.64 24.24 16.16
C ASP A 59 -11.55 25.42 16.51
N ILE A 60 -12.61 25.65 15.72
CA ILE A 60 -13.85 26.28 16.20
C ILE A 60 -15.03 25.60 15.50
N ASN A 61 -15.98 25.15 16.32
CA ASN A 61 -17.29 24.65 15.93
C ASN A 61 -17.90 25.45 14.77
N ASN A 62 -18.10 24.78 13.64
CA ASN A 62 -19.27 24.98 12.79
C ASN A 62 -19.55 23.66 12.08
N ASP A 63 -20.60 23.01 12.58
CA ASP A 63 -21.33 21.97 11.89
C ASP A 63 -21.91 22.54 10.58
N VAL A 64 -22.26 21.64 9.66
CA VAL A 64 -23.08 21.85 8.45
C VAL A 64 -22.32 22.16 7.13
N LYS A 65 -22.20 21.10 6.28
CA LYS A 65 -22.22 21.07 4.79
C LYS A 65 -20.97 20.77 3.92
N THR A 66 -19.80 20.37 4.41
CA THR A 66 -18.69 20.04 3.48
C THR A 66 -18.61 18.57 3.02
N ASP A 67 -19.42 17.66 3.57
CA ASP A 67 -19.34 16.22 3.22
C ASP A 67 -20.32 15.78 2.10
N GLN A 68 -21.09 16.69 1.50
CA GLN A 68 -22.16 16.34 0.54
C GLN A 68 -21.71 16.20 -0.93
N ASN A 69 -20.51 16.63 -1.32
CA ASN A 69 -20.15 16.76 -2.74
C ASN A 69 -18.90 16.00 -3.19
N ARG A 70 -18.71 14.74 -2.76
CA ARG A 70 -17.74 13.85 -3.43
C ARG A 70 -18.38 13.22 -4.68
N LYS A 71 -18.83 14.05 -5.62
CA LYS A 71 -19.26 13.59 -6.94
C LYS A 71 -18.00 13.19 -7.72
N HIS A 72 -17.91 11.93 -8.15
CA HIS A 72 -16.82 11.48 -9.02
C HIS A 72 -17.28 11.54 -10.47
N PHE A 73 -16.84 12.56 -11.20
CA PHE A 73 -17.12 12.74 -12.62
C PHE A 73 -16.34 11.74 -13.48
N LYS A 74 -17.01 11.13 -14.46
CA LYS A 74 -16.35 10.23 -15.42
C LYS A 74 -15.71 11.04 -16.55
N LEU A 75 -14.52 11.58 -16.30
CA LEU A 75 -13.77 12.39 -17.28
C LEU A 75 -13.35 11.65 -18.57
N ARG A 76 -13.48 10.32 -18.61
CA ARG A 76 -13.23 9.51 -19.82
C ARG A 76 -14.42 9.48 -20.79
N SER A 77 -15.58 9.98 -20.36
CA SER A 77 -16.83 10.01 -21.13
C SER A 77 -17.41 11.43 -21.10
N ILE A 78 -16.61 12.40 -21.52
CA ILE A 78 -17.06 13.79 -21.66
C ILE A 78 -17.84 13.89 -22.97
N PRO A 79 -19.08 14.40 -22.96
CA PRO A 79 -19.85 14.61 -24.18
C PRO A 79 -19.16 15.57 -25.15
N ALA A 80 -19.34 15.38 -26.45
CA ALA A 80 -18.76 16.26 -27.47
C ALA A 80 -19.35 17.68 -27.44
N ASP A 81 -20.55 17.84 -26.88
CA ASP A 81 -21.24 19.13 -26.67
C ASP A 81 -20.83 19.82 -25.36
N PHE A 82 -19.92 19.23 -24.57
CA PHE A 82 -19.43 19.84 -23.34
C PHE A 82 -18.77 21.20 -23.63
N MET A 83 -19.16 22.24 -22.88
CA MET A 83 -18.76 23.64 -23.10
C MET A 83 -19.22 24.29 -24.41
N CYS A 84 -20.03 23.60 -25.22
CA CYS A 84 -20.54 24.14 -26.48
C CYS A 84 -21.82 24.97 -26.33
N SER A 85 -22.41 25.01 -25.13
CA SER A 85 -23.59 25.81 -24.80
C SER A 85 -23.33 27.30 -25.01
N ASP A 86 -24.27 28.01 -25.65
CA ASP A 86 -24.15 29.44 -25.90
C ASP A 86 -24.08 30.25 -24.61
N ILE A 87 -24.71 29.76 -23.54
CA ILE A 87 -24.66 30.35 -22.19
C ILE A 87 -23.22 30.33 -21.65
N ILE A 88 -22.49 29.23 -21.87
CA ILE A 88 -21.11 29.09 -21.40
C ILE A 88 -20.17 29.95 -22.22
N LYS A 89 -20.35 29.97 -23.55
CA LYS A 89 -19.56 30.84 -24.42
C LYS A 89 -19.72 32.30 -24.02
N GLN A 90 -20.95 32.74 -23.75
CA GLN A 90 -21.22 34.09 -23.25
C GLN A 90 -20.57 34.35 -21.89
N THR A 91 -20.67 33.40 -20.95
CA THR A 91 -20.08 33.54 -19.61
C THR A 91 -18.55 33.59 -19.67
N ILE A 92 -17.91 32.76 -20.50
CA ILE A 92 -16.46 32.76 -20.73
C ILE A 92 -16.03 34.08 -21.39
N ASN A 93 -16.76 34.56 -22.40
CA ASN A 93 -16.45 35.84 -23.03
C ASN A 93 -16.56 37.01 -22.05
N GLU A 94 -17.53 36.97 -21.14
CA GLU A 94 -17.65 37.99 -20.09
C GLU A 94 -16.51 37.90 -19.08
N LEU A 95 -16.11 36.70 -18.66
CA LEU A 95 -14.92 36.51 -17.82
C LEU A 95 -13.65 37.03 -18.51
N ILE A 96 -13.47 36.79 -19.81
CA ILE A 96 -12.33 37.32 -20.58
C ILE A 96 -12.33 38.84 -20.57
N ARG A 97 -13.48 39.49 -20.77
CA ARG A 97 -13.60 40.95 -20.70
C ARG A 97 -13.27 41.48 -19.31
N THR A 98 -13.76 40.83 -18.26
CA THR A 98 -13.43 41.20 -16.89
C THR A 98 -11.93 41.06 -16.62
N ILE A 99 -11.29 40.00 -17.13
CA ILE A 99 -9.83 39.83 -17.06
C ILE A 99 -9.12 40.96 -17.82
N GLU A 100 -9.62 41.39 -18.97
CA GLU A 100 -9.00 42.50 -19.74
C GLU A 100 -9.09 43.84 -19.02
N ILE A 101 -10.11 44.05 -18.18
CA ILE A 101 -10.37 45.31 -17.46
C ILE A 101 -9.71 45.31 -16.06
N CYS A 102 -9.74 44.19 -15.34
CA CYS A 102 -9.44 44.09 -13.90
C CYS A 102 -8.15 43.31 -13.59
N ARG A 103 -7.06 43.64 -14.29
CA ARG A 103 -5.77 42.90 -14.21
C ARG A 103 -4.80 43.43 -13.16
N GLU A 104 -5.20 44.42 -12.37
CA GLU A 104 -4.28 45.20 -11.54
C GLU A 104 -4.05 44.58 -10.16
N GLU A 105 -5.03 43.85 -9.60
CA GLU A 105 -4.94 43.26 -8.26
C GLU A 105 -5.13 41.73 -8.24
N GLN A 106 -4.27 41.03 -7.47
CA GLN A 106 -4.32 39.55 -7.35
C GLN A 106 -5.67 39.03 -6.82
N GLY A 107 -6.34 39.79 -5.95
CA GLY A 107 -7.65 39.42 -5.41
C GLY A 107 -8.75 39.36 -6.48
N GLU A 108 -8.67 40.22 -7.50
CA GLU A 108 -9.60 40.21 -8.63
C GLU A 108 -9.37 39.00 -9.52
N ILE A 109 -8.09 38.66 -9.77
CA ILE A 109 -7.70 37.46 -10.52
C ILE A 109 -8.20 36.19 -9.82
N ASP A 110 -8.04 36.10 -8.50
CA ASP A 110 -8.50 34.95 -7.72
C ASP A 110 -10.04 34.83 -7.75
N SER A 111 -10.75 35.96 -7.68
CA SER A 111 -12.21 36.01 -7.78
C SER A 111 -12.72 35.56 -9.15
N ILE A 112 -12.08 36.04 -10.22
CA ILE A 112 -12.37 35.63 -11.60
C ILE A 112 -12.10 34.14 -11.78
N TYR A 113 -10.99 33.63 -11.25
CA TYR A 113 -10.66 32.21 -11.31
C TYR A 113 -11.70 31.35 -10.58
N ALA A 114 -12.15 31.78 -9.40
CA ALA A 114 -13.23 31.12 -8.68
C ALA A 114 -14.54 31.10 -9.50
N ALA A 115 -14.92 32.23 -10.10
CA ALA A 115 -16.11 32.33 -10.95
C ALA A 115 -16.03 31.45 -12.20
N PHE A 116 -14.84 31.33 -12.80
CA PHE A 116 -14.57 30.39 -13.88
C PHE A 116 -14.76 28.95 -13.41
N CYS A 117 -14.14 28.56 -12.29
CA CYS A 117 -14.25 27.22 -11.75
C CYS A 117 -15.71 26.85 -11.46
N ASP A 118 -16.49 27.75 -10.86
CA ASP A 118 -17.91 27.54 -10.57
C ASP A 118 -18.74 27.34 -11.85
N THR A 119 -18.40 28.04 -12.92
CA THR A 119 -19.07 27.89 -14.23
C THR A 119 -18.75 26.52 -14.84
N VAL A 120 -17.47 26.10 -14.78
CA VAL A 120 -17.03 24.78 -15.24
C VAL A 120 -17.71 23.67 -14.43
N PHE A 121 -17.76 23.79 -13.10
CA PHE A 121 -18.37 22.79 -12.24
C PHE A 121 -19.87 22.65 -12.48
N ARG A 122 -20.60 23.76 -12.69
CA ARG A 122 -22.02 23.71 -13.05
C ARG A 122 -22.27 22.94 -14.34
N GLU A 123 -21.49 23.22 -15.38
CA GLU A 123 -21.64 22.49 -16.65
C GLU A 123 -21.27 21.01 -16.49
N MET A 124 -20.24 20.71 -15.69
CA MET A 124 -19.88 19.33 -15.37
C MET A 124 -20.99 18.59 -14.63
N GLU A 125 -21.73 19.26 -13.75
CA GLU A 125 -22.88 18.67 -13.05
C GLU A 125 -24.05 18.35 -13.99
N ASP A 126 -24.31 19.21 -14.97
CA ASP A 126 -25.43 19.05 -15.90
C ASP A 126 -25.13 18.02 -17.00
N LYS A 127 -23.90 18.00 -17.52
CA LYS A 127 -23.55 17.25 -18.74
C LYS A 127 -22.70 16.02 -18.50
N VAL A 128 -21.85 16.00 -17.46
CA VAL A 128 -20.91 14.89 -17.25
C VAL A 128 -21.53 13.85 -16.32
N PRO A 129 -21.65 12.57 -16.75
CA PRO A 129 -22.17 11.53 -15.88
C PRO A 129 -21.26 11.37 -14.66
N PHE A 130 -21.82 11.59 -13.46
CA PHE A 130 -21.11 11.44 -12.20
C PHE A 130 -21.59 10.20 -11.43
N THR A 131 -20.69 9.63 -10.64
CA THR A 131 -21.04 8.63 -9.64
C THR A 131 -21.14 9.32 -8.30
N ASP A 132 -22.32 9.28 -7.71
CA ASP A 132 -22.57 9.79 -6.37
C ASP A 132 -21.90 8.85 -5.34
N CYS A 133 -20.71 9.25 -4.86
CA CYS A 133 -20.02 8.53 -3.80
C CYS A 133 -20.53 8.90 -2.39
N SER A 134 -21.55 9.77 -2.27
CA SER A 134 -22.19 10.07 -0.98
C SER A 134 -22.90 8.84 -0.41
N LYS A 135 -23.40 7.97 -1.29
CA LYS A 135 -23.91 6.66 -0.92
C LYS A 135 -22.72 5.77 -0.62
N ARG A 136 -22.30 5.76 0.65
CA ARG A 136 -21.34 4.81 1.21
C ARG A 136 -21.78 3.42 0.79
N THR A 137 -21.24 2.91 -0.32
CA THR A 137 -21.56 1.56 -0.80
C THR A 137 -21.21 0.66 0.37
N ARG A 138 -22.22 0.09 1.02
CA ARG A 138 -22.01 -0.89 2.08
C ARG A 138 -21.12 -1.93 1.41
N ARG A 139 -19.82 -1.97 1.78
CA ARG A 139 -18.90 -2.98 1.26
C ARG A 139 -19.62 -4.30 1.50
N LYS A 140 -20.21 -4.87 0.45
CA LYS A 140 -20.90 -6.14 0.56
C LYS A 140 -19.81 -7.07 1.06
N PHE A 141 -20.08 -7.66 2.21
CA PHE A 141 -19.20 -8.63 2.82
C PHE A 141 -18.99 -9.75 1.79
N ARG A 142 -17.80 -9.81 1.19
CA ARG A 142 -17.44 -10.83 0.20
C ARG A 142 -16.62 -11.88 0.91
N ASN A 143 -17.25 -13.01 1.18
CA ASN A 143 -16.66 -14.17 1.84
C ASN A 143 -16.01 -15.12 0.84
N ASP A 144 -15.30 -14.61 -0.17
CA ASP A 144 -14.68 -15.46 -1.19
C ASP A 144 -13.36 -16.07 -0.72
N LYS A 145 -13.13 -16.13 0.60
CA LYS A 145 -11.91 -16.74 1.15
C LYS A 145 -12.14 -18.25 1.30
N PRO A 146 -11.23 -19.10 0.83
CA PRO A 146 -11.40 -20.56 0.84
C PRO A 146 -11.43 -21.17 2.25
N PHE A 147 -10.93 -20.45 3.25
CA PHE A 147 -10.99 -20.85 4.66
C PHE A 147 -12.22 -20.32 5.41
N TRP A 148 -13.15 -19.69 4.70
CA TRP A 148 -14.39 -19.18 5.28
C TRP A 148 -15.39 -20.32 5.49
N ASN A 149 -15.90 -20.49 6.71
CA ASN A 149 -16.85 -21.55 7.06
C ASN A 149 -18.10 -21.00 7.77
N ASP A 150 -19.06 -21.86 8.06
CA ASP A 150 -20.30 -21.50 8.76
C ASP A 150 -20.04 -20.95 10.17
N GLU A 151 -19.01 -21.45 10.85
CA GLU A 151 -18.58 -20.96 12.15
C GLU A 151 -18.15 -19.49 12.09
N LEU A 152 -17.31 -19.11 11.12
CA LEU A 152 -16.92 -17.70 10.91
C LEU A 152 -18.12 -16.84 10.52
N SER A 153 -19.04 -17.38 9.72
CA SER A 153 -20.29 -16.69 9.38
C SER A 153 -21.12 -16.40 10.62
N GLN A 154 -21.20 -17.35 11.55
CA GLN A 154 -21.96 -17.19 12.80
C GLN A 154 -21.27 -16.21 13.76
N LEU A 155 -19.95 -16.31 13.94
CA LEU A 155 -19.17 -15.37 14.75
C LEU A 155 -19.26 -13.94 14.21
N TRP A 156 -19.20 -13.78 12.89
CA TRP A 156 -19.36 -12.48 12.23
C TRP A 156 -20.75 -11.88 12.45
N LYS A 157 -21.81 -12.68 12.30
CA LYS A 157 -23.19 -12.25 12.59
C LYS A 157 -23.31 -11.77 14.04
N ASN A 158 -22.86 -12.58 15.00
CA ASN A 158 -22.88 -12.23 16.42
C ASN A 158 -22.12 -10.93 16.70
N MET A 159 -20.89 -10.79 16.16
CA MET A 159 -20.10 -9.57 16.30
C MET A 159 -20.84 -8.34 15.76
N ARG A 160 -21.44 -8.45 14.56
CA ARG A 160 -22.22 -7.37 13.93
C ARG A 160 -23.47 -7.01 14.75
N ASP A 161 -24.15 -7.99 15.34
CA ASP A 161 -25.34 -7.74 16.17
C ASP A 161 -24.96 -7.01 17.47
N LYS A 162 -23.83 -7.38 18.08
CA LYS A 162 -23.26 -6.66 19.23
C LYS A 162 -22.81 -5.24 18.86
N GLU A 163 -22.21 -5.04 17.68
CA GLU A 163 -21.87 -3.71 17.16
C GLU A 163 -23.13 -2.84 17.00
N LYS A 164 -24.18 -3.39 16.38
CA LYS A 164 -25.46 -2.70 16.20
C LYS A 164 -26.08 -2.30 17.53
N THR A 165 -25.99 -3.17 18.53
CA THR A 165 -26.47 -2.90 19.89
C THR A 165 -25.66 -1.76 20.52
N PHE A 166 -24.32 -1.85 20.49
CA PHE A 166 -23.43 -0.81 21.00
C PHE A 166 -23.69 0.58 20.37
N LEU A 167 -23.91 0.63 19.06
CA LEU A 167 -24.19 1.88 18.36
C LEU A 167 -25.55 2.49 18.73
N LYS A 168 -26.54 1.66 19.05
CA LYS A 168 -27.89 2.11 19.43
C LYS A 168 -28.04 2.44 20.91
N THR A 169 -27.15 1.95 21.77
CA THR A 169 -27.26 2.16 23.22
C THR A 169 -26.87 3.59 23.61
N ASN A 170 -27.81 4.27 24.26
CA ASN A 170 -27.62 5.56 24.93
C ASN A 170 -27.32 5.36 26.42
N GLY A 171 -26.59 6.29 27.03
CA GLY A 171 -26.23 6.26 28.45
C GLY A 171 -24.89 5.59 28.75
N HIS A 172 -24.11 6.19 29.65
CA HIS A 172 -22.70 5.85 29.87
C HIS A 172 -22.48 4.41 30.37
N GLY A 173 -23.27 3.96 31.36
CA GLY A 173 -23.13 2.62 31.95
C GLY A 173 -23.50 1.48 30.98
N ALA A 174 -24.67 1.58 30.35
CA ALA A 174 -25.13 0.60 29.37
C ALA A 174 -24.22 0.56 28.13
N ARG A 175 -23.71 1.72 27.69
CA ARG A 175 -22.76 1.81 26.58
C ARG A 175 -21.42 1.17 26.90
N ARG A 176 -20.92 1.28 28.14
CA ARG A 176 -19.70 0.59 28.58
C ARG A 176 -19.85 -0.92 28.50
N LYS A 177 -20.98 -1.47 28.98
CA LYS A 177 -21.28 -2.91 28.88
C LYS A 177 -21.39 -3.37 27.42
N ALA A 178 -22.14 -2.65 26.60
CA ALA A 178 -22.28 -2.97 25.17
C ALA A 178 -20.93 -2.90 24.42
N ARG A 179 -20.05 -1.95 24.77
CA ARG A 179 -18.68 -1.86 24.25
C ARG A 179 -17.84 -3.07 24.63
N THR A 180 -17.92 -3.53 25.88
CA THR A 180 -17.19 -4.72 26.33
C THR A 180 -17.67 -5.98 25.61
N GLU A 181 -18.98 -6.15 25.44
CA GLU A 181 -19.55 -7.28 24.71
C GLU A 181 -19.13 -7.28 23.23
N PHE A 182 -19.19 -6.12 22.58
CA PHE A 182 -18.70 -5.96 21.20
C PHE A 182 -17.20 -6.28 21.10
N SER A 183 -16.37 -5.70 21.97
CA SER A 183 -14.92 -5.95 21.99
C SER A 183 -14.59 -7.44 22.16
N THR A 184 -15.29 -8.14 23.05
CA THR A 184 -15.13 -9.59 23.23
C THR A 184 -15.54 -10.36 21.98
N SER A 185 -16.70 -10.07 21.39
CA SER A 185 -17.16 -10.73 20.17
C SER A 185 -16.21 -10.50 18.98
N GLN A 186 -15.63 -9.30 18.87
CA GLN A 186 -14.64 -8.94 17.87
C GLN A 186 -13.36 -9.76 18.04
N LYS A 187 -12.81 -9.80 19.27
CA LYS A 187 -11.62 -10.61 19.57
C LYS A 187 -11.85 -12.09 19.25
N THR A 188 -12.99 -12.64 19.61
CA THR A 188 -13.34 -14.05 19.32
C THR A 188 -13.37 -14.30 17.82
N PHE A 189 -14.03 -13.43 17.05
CA PHE A 189 -14.06 -13.52 15.59
C PHE A 189 -12.65 -13.41 14.98
N ASP A 190 -11.87 -12.41 15.35
CA ASP A 190 -10.52 -12.16 14.81
C ASP A 190 -9.57 -13.32 15.12
N ASN A 191 -9.61 -13.84 16.35
CA ASN A 191 -8.80 -14.99 16.74
C ASN A 191 -9.16 -16.23 15.93
N ARG A 192 -10.46 -16.50 15.74
CA ARG A 192 -10.91 -17.65 14.96
C ARG A 192 -10.59 -17.51 13.48
N LEU A 193 -10.72 -16.30 12.93
CA LEU A 193 -10.35 -15.98 11.56
C LEU A 193 -8.86 -16.26 11.30
N ARG A 194 -7.99 -15.74 12.17
CA ARG A 194 -6.53 -15.99 12.09
C ARG A 194 -6.18 -17.47 12.27
N PHE A 195 -6.89 -18.18 13.15
CA PHE A 195 -6.70 -19.62 13.33
C PHE A 195 -7.04 -20.39 12.05
N LEU A 196 -8.22 -20.16 11.46
CA LEU A 196 -8.64 -20.86 10.25
C LEU A 196 -7.80 -20.50 9.04
N GLU A 197 -7.37 -19.24 8.91
CA GLU A 197 -6.43 -18.83 7.88
C GLU A 197 -5.08 -19.57 8.00
N ARG A 198 -4.52 -19.64 9.22
CA ARG A 198 -3.27 -20.38 9.47
C ARG A 198 -3.44 -21.88 9.22
N LYS A 199 -4.55 -22.47 9.68
CA LYS A 199 -4.86 -23.88 9.45
C LYS A 199 -4.96 -24.20 7.96
N TYR A 200 -5.65 -23.36 7.19
CA TYR A 200 -5.73 -23.51 5.73
C TYR A 200 -4.36 -23.43 5.06
N LYS A 201 -3.54 -22.44 5.43
CA LYS A 201 -2.16 -22.31 4.92
C LYS A 201 -1.29 -23.51 5.30
N SER A 202 -1.43 -24.02 6.53
CA SER A 202 -0.70 -25.21 6.99
C SER A 202 -1.11 -26.46 6.22
N ASN A 203 -2.42 -26.65 5.99
CA ASN A 203 -2.92 -27.77 5.20
C ASN A 203 -2.41 -27.70 3.75
N LEU A 204 -2.43 -26.50 3.15
CA LEU A 204 -1.90 -26.30 1.81
C LEU A 204 -0.41 -26.67 1.70
N ALA A 205 0.38 -26.36 2.73
CA ALA A 205 1.79 -26.76 2.80
C ALA A 205 1.96 -28.28 2.92
N LEU A 206 1.19 -28.93 3.80
CA LEU A 206 1.20 -30.39 3.96
C LEU A 206 0.74 -31.12 2.69
N ASP A 207 -0.22 -30.57 1.97
CA ASP A 207 -0.69 -31.15 0.71
C ASP A 207 0.44 -31.12 -0.33
N ILE A 208 1.23 -30.05 -0.38
CA ILE A 208 2.38 -29.91 -1.29
C ILE A 208 3.53 -30.85 -0.93
N GLU A 209 3.79 -31.10 0.36
CA GLU A 209 4.77 -32.12 0.77
C GLU A 209 4.40 -33.53 0.27
N LYS A 210 3.10 -33.79 0.06
CA LYS A 210 2.60 -35.05 -0.50
C LYS A 210 2.56 -35.06 -2.03
N VAL A 211 2.74 -33.91 -2.69
CA VAL A 211 2.79 -33.82 -4.15
C VAL A 211 4.13 -34.39 -4.62
N SER A 212 4.13 -35.67 -4.97
CA SER A 212 5.16 -36.28 -5.80
C SER A 212 4.67 -36.26 -7.25
N THR A 213 5.30 -35.44 -8.10
CA THR A 213 4.97 -35.38 -9.53
C THR A 213 6.24 -35.42 -10.37
N ASP A 214 6.25 -36.28 -11.37
CA ASP A 214 7.34 -36.36 -12.36
C ASP A 214 7.31 -35.18 -13.35
N ASN A 215 6.25 -34.36 -13.32
CA ASN A 215 6.11 -33.18 -14.16
C ASN A 215 6.59 -31.92 -13.41
N PRO A 216 7.75 -31.34 -13.78
CA PRO A 216 8.29 -30.17 -13.10
C PRO A 216 7.38 -28.95 -13.18
N ARG A 217 6.56 -28.80 -14.24
CA ARG A 217 5.61 -27.67 -14.34
C ARG A 217 4.54 -27.75 -13.26
N LYS A 218 3.97 -28.93 -13.03
CA LYS A 218 2.95 -29.15 -11.98
C LYS A 218 3.52 -28.86 -10.59
N PHE A 219 4.76 -29.28 -10.33
CA PHE A 219 5.45 -28.95 -9.09
C PHE A 219 5.53 -27.44 -8.86
N TRP A 220 6.01 -26.68 -9.87
CA TRP A 220 6.10 -25.22 -9.76
C TRP A 220 4.74 -24.54 -9.64
N ASP A 221 3.70 -25.05 -10.31
CA ASP A 221 2.34 -24.53 -10.19
C ASP A 221 1.79 -24.69 -8.77
N GLU A 222 2.00 -25.85 -8.14
CA GLU A 222 1.63 -26.09 -6.74
C GLU A 222 2.44 -25.22 -5.78
N LEU A 223 3.76 -25.13 -5.99
CA LEU A 223 4.65 -24.28 -5.18
C LEU A 223 4.26 -22.79 -5.26
N ASN A 224 3.86 -22.32 -6.45
CA ASN A 224 3.43 -20.94 -6.67
C ASN A 224 2.14 -20.57 -5.94
N LYS A 225 1.32 -21.56 -5.52
CA LYS A 225 0.11 -21.31 -4.71
C LYS A 225 0.44 -20.91 -3.26
N LEU A 226 1.62 -21.26 -2.75
CA LEU A 226 2.06 -20.92 -1.38
C LEU A 226 2.59 -19.48 -1.26
N GLY A 227 3.17 -18.97 -2.34
CA GLY A 227 3.81 -17.66 -2.34
C GLY A 227 2.80 -16.51 -2.31
N PRO A 228 3.19 -15.32 -1.80
CA PRO A 228 2.44 -14.10 -2.07
C PRO A 228 2.28 -13.96 -3.59
N LYS A 229 1.05 -13.68 -4.05
CA LYS A 229 0.78 -13.44 -5.47
C LYS A 229 1.72 -12.33 -5.95
N ARG A 230 2.74 -12.71 -6.74
CA ARG A 230 3.75 -11.76 -7.21
C ARG A 230 3.04 -10.64 -7.97
N LYS A 231 3.37 -9.39 -7.65
CA LYS A 231 3.12 -8.30 -8.62
C LYS A 231 3.93 -8.65 -9.86
N LYS A 232 3.36 -8.45 -11.05
CA LYS A 232 4.04 -8.79 -12.33
C LYS A 232 5.28 -7.93 -12.59
N ASP A 233 5.41 -6.80 -11.89
CA ASP A 233 6.62 -6.00 -11.90
C ASP A 233 7.73 -6.69 -11.11
N ILE A 234 8.65 -7.29 -11.85
CA ILE A 234 9.98 -7.60 -11.36
C ILE A 234 10.74 -6.27 -11.39
N HIS A 235 11.21 -5.81 -10.24
CA HIS A 235 12.07 -4.63 -10.21
C HIS A 235 13.39 -4.96 -10.93
N MET A 236 13.62 -4.32 -12.07
CA MET A 236 14.77 -4.55 -12.96
C MET A 236 15.98 -3.67 -12.59
N GLU A 237 16.11 -3.24 -11.34
CA GLU A 237 17.24 -2.42 -10.89
C GLU A 237 18.34 -3.33 -10.33
N CYS A 238 19.56 -3.24 -10.87
CA CYS A 238 20.70 -4.03 -10.40
C CYS A 238 21.95 -3.15 -10.24
N ASP A 239 22.70 -3.35 -9.16
CA ASP A 239 23.98 -2.68 -8.90
C ASP A 239 25.11 -3.45 -9.61
N ILE A 240 25.73 -2.82 -10.60
CA ILE A 240 26.86 -3.41 -11.35
C ILE A 240 28.18 -3.28 -10.56
N GLY A 241 28.18 -2.50 -9.48
CA GLY A 241 29.35 -2.19 -8.66
C GLY A 241 29.73 -0.72 -8.76
N GLY A 242 30.35 -0.20 -7.70
CA GLY A 242 30.75 1.21 -7.62
C GLY A 242 29.60 2.20 -7.43
N GLY A 243 28.40 1.71 -7.05
CA GLY A 243 27.20 2.55 -6.87
C GLY A 243 26.42 2.81 -8.17
N ASN A 244 26.83 2.23 -9.30
CA ASN A 244 26.14 2.35 -10.57
C ASN A 244 24.98 1.36 -10.66
N ILE A 245 23.76 1.89 -10.73
CA ILE A 245 22.53 1.11 -10.88
C ILE A 245 22.17 1.07 -12.37
N THR A 246 22.04 -0.13 -12.93
CA THR A 246 21.47 -0.33 -14.26
C THR A 246 20.00 -0.73 -14.15
N CYS A 247 19.22 -0.34 -15.16
CA CYS A 247 17.87 -0.84 -15.40
C CYS A 247 17.79 -1.64 -16.71
N ASP A 248 18.91 -1.81 -17.43
CA ASP A 248 18.90 -2.52 -18.70
C ASP A 248 18.71 -4.02 -18.47
N ARG A 249 17.77 -4.60 -19.23
CA ARG A 249 17.38 -6.00 -19.03
C ARG A 249 18.51 -6.97 -19.29
N SER A 250 19.36 -6.71 -20.30
CA SER A 250 20.42 -7.62 -20.68
C SER A 250 21.53 -7.62 -19.64
N GLU A 251 21.91 -6.43 -19.17
CA GLU A 251 22.92 -6.26 -18.13
C GLU A 251 22.47 -6.87 -16.78
N VAL A 252 21.22 -6.65 -16.40
CA VAL A 252 20.64 -7.23 -15.17
C VAL A 252 20.67 -8.75 -15.21
N LEU A 253 20.28 -9.36 -16.33
CA LEU A 253 20.27 -10.81 -16.48
C LEU A 253 21.67 -11.40 -16.44
N GLN A 254 22.63 -10.76 -17.11
CA GLN A 254 24.03 -11.21 -17.11
C GLN A 254 24.64 -11.10 -15.71
N LYS A 255 24.38 -10.01 -14.99
CA LYS A 255 24.83 -9.82 -13.61
C LYS A 255 24.23 -10.88 -12.68
N TRP A 256 22.94 -11.16 -12.81
CA TRP A 256 22.28 -12.22 -12.03
C TRP A 256 22.88 -13.59 -12.34
N GLU A 257 23.06 -13.93 -13.61
CA GLU A 257 23.68 -15.20 -14.02
C GLU A 257 25.08 -15.36 -13.41
N TYR A 258 25.90 -14.31 -13.47
CA TYR A 258 27.22 -14.28 -12.86
C TYR A 258 27.16 -14.47 -11.34
N ASP A 259 26.31 -13.72 -10.64
CA ASP A 259 26.18 -13.77 -9.18
C ASP A 259 25.65 -15.12 -8.69
N PHE A 260 24.62 -15.66 -9.35
CA PHE A 260 24.08 -16.98 -9.04
C PHE A 260 25.12 -18.07 -9.30
N SER A 261 25.81 -18.02 -10.44
CA SER A 261 26.88 -18.98 -10.74
C SER A 261 27.98 -18.96 -9.67
N ASN A 262 28.34 -17.78 -9.17
CA ASN A 262 29.34 -17.63 -8.12
C ASN A 262 28.85 -18.14 -6.77
N LEU A 263 27.57 -17.95 -6.43
CA LEU A 263 26.95 -18.54 -5.24
C LEU A 263 27.09 -20.07 -5.25
N TYR A 264 26.72 -20.72 -6.34
CA TYR A 264 26.83 -22.18 -6.45
C TYR A 264 28.29 -22.67 -6.41
N LYS A 265 29.20 -22.01 -7.12
CA LYS A 265 30.64 -22.33 -7.06
C LYS A 265 31.19 -22.22 -5.65
N LYS A 266 30.76 -21.22 -4.88
CA LYS A 266 31.20 -21.00 -3.49
C LYS A 266 30.65 -22.07 -2.55
N VAL A 267 29.38 -22.44 -2.69
CA VAL A 267 28.75 -23.52 -1.90
C VAL A 267 29.43 -24.87 -2.18
N ILE A 268 29.68 -25.19 -3.45
CA ILE A 268 30.37 -26.44 -3.84
C ILE A 268 31.78 -26.47 -3.26
N ARG A 269 32.56 -25.38 -3.36
CA ARG A 269 33.90 -25.31 -2.76
C ARG A 269 33.87 -25.51 -1.24
N HIS A 270 32.89 -24.94 -0.54
CA HIS A 270 32.77 -25.10 0.90
C HIS A 270 32.41 -26.53 1.30
N LEU A 271 31.50 -27.18 0.57
CA LEU A 271 31.15 -28.58 0.75
C LEU A 271 32.34 -29.52 0.46
N MET A 272 33.12 -29.22 -0.58
CA MET A 272 34.33 -29.99 -0.89
C MET A 272 35.39 -29.85 0.21
N ILE A 273 35.65 -28.65 0.72
CA ILE A 273 36.59 -28.45 1.84
C ILE A 273 36.13 -29.23 3.08
N HIS A 274 34.85 -29.20 3.41
CA HIS A 274 34.30 -29.99 4.52
C HIS A 274 34.47 -31.51 4.31
N PHE A 275 34.26 -32.00 3.09
CA PHE A 275 34.49 -33.40 2.73
C PHE A 275 35.97 -33.77 2.83
N THR A 276 36.89 -32.94 2.36
CA THR A 276 38.33 -33.19 2.46
C THR A 276 38.80 -33.24 3.91
N HIS A 277 38.31 -32.32 4.76
CA HIS A 277 38.60 -32.34 6.21
C HIS A 277 38.02 -33.58 6.90
N MET A 278 36.82 -34.04 6.52
CA MET A 278 36.28 -35.32 7.03
C MET A 278 37.14 -36.51 6.63
N LEU A 279 37.55 -36.59 5.36
CA LEU A 279 38.37 -37.71 4.87
C LEU A 279 39.78 -37.72 5.48
N CYS A 280 40.38 -36.56 5.74
CA CYS A 280 41.66 -36.46 6.44
C CYS A 280 41.58 -36.90 7.92
N ASN A 281 40.45 -36.67 8.60
CA ASN A 281 40.26 -37.12 9.99
C ASN A 281 40.01 -38.63 10.12
N ILE A 282 39.50 -39.28 9.06
CA ILE A 282 39.27 -40.74 9.05
C ILE A 282 40.58 -41.52 8.86
N ASN A 283 41.58 -40.95 8.18
CA ASN A 283 42.88 -41.60 7.92
C ASN A 283 43.94 -41.36 9.02
N SER A 284 43.56 -40.76 10.15
CA SER A 284 44.46 -40.44 11.27
C SER A 284 44.21 -41.29 12.53
N TYR A 285 43.43 -42.36 12.40
CA TYR A 285 43.23 -43.44 13.37
C TYR A 285 43.69 -44.76 12.76
#